data_AF-A0A6P8IH35-F1
#
_entry.id   AF-A0A6P8IH35-F1
#
_cell.length_a   1.000
_cell.length_b   1.000
_cell.length_c   1.000
_cell.angle_alpha   90.00
_cell.angle_beta   90.00
_cell.angle_gamma   90.00
#
_symmetry.space_group_name_H-M   'P 1'
#
loop_
_entity.id
_entity.type
_entity.pdbx_description
1 polymer ?
#
loop_
_entity_poly.entity_id
_entity_poly.type
_entity_poly.pdbx_seq_one_letter_code
_entity_poly.pdbx_strand_id
1 'polypeptide(L)'
;MMDFLVKTSLFLILLMVITMENASSEMVCQDILEEKLCDAQVQVDKSQCNEVPWNSKCRKTCGRCDECYDAESMMTCDSQKDRCDEINVAHECSQTCGVLGCEKKTRRVYHMS
;
A
#
# COMPACT_ATOMS: atom_id res chain seq x y z
N MET A 1 25.33 26.42 -34.56
CA MET A 1 25.43 26.73 -33.12
C MET A 1 24.05 26.67 -32.44
N MET A 2 23.03 27.28 -33.05
CA MET A 2 21.64 27.26 -32.55
C MET A 2 21.01 25.85 -32.54
N ASP A 3 21.27 25.01 -33.55
CA ASP A 3 20.74 23.63 -33.64
C ASP A 3 21.28 22.68 -32.56
N PHE A 4 22.50 22.92 -32.07
CA PHE A 4 23.10 22.09 -31.04
C PHE A 4 22.46 22.38 -29.67
N LEU A 5 22.21 23.67 -29.39
CA LEU A 5 21.51 24.15 -28.19
C LEU A 5 20.06 23.66 -28.13
N VAL A 6 19.34 23.68 -29.25
CA VAL A 6 17.95 23.20 -29.30
C VAL A 6 17.88 21.69 -29.05
N LYS A 7 18.79 20.90 -29.63
CA LYS A 7 18.83 19.44 -29.42
C LYS A 7 19.20 19.05 -28.00
N THR A 8 20.18 19.72 -27.38
CA THR A 8 20.55 19.46 -25.99
C THR A 8 19.43 19.86 -25.03
N SER A 9 18.75 21.01 -25.27
CA SER A 9 17.58 21.39 -24.48
C SER A 9 16.42 20.40 -24.61
N LEU A 10 16.14 19.90 -25.83
CA LEU A 10 15.08 18.89 -26.02
C LEU A 10 15.40 17.58 -25.30
N PHE A 11 16.66 17.16 -25.33
CA PHE A 11 17.12 15.95 -24.65
C PHE A 11 17.00 16.06 -23.12
N LEU A 12 17.33 17.23 -22.55
CA LEU A 12 17.17 17.50 -21.12
C LEU A 12 15.71 17.53 -20.68
N ILE A 13 14.82 18.11 -21.50
CA ILE A 13 13.38 18.10 -21.24
C ILE A 13 12.84 16.66 -21.27
N LEU A 14 13.27 15.85 -22.24
CA LEU A 14 12.88 14.44 -22.32
C LEU A 14 13.34 13.65 -21.09
N LEU A 15 14.56 13.88 -20.61
CA LEU A 15 15.07 13.26 -19.38
C LEU A 15 14.27 13.67 -18.15
N MET A 16 13.88 14.94 -18.03
CA MET A 16 13.02 15.39 -16.92
C MET A 16 11.65 14.69 -16.94
N VAL A 17 11.01 14.58 -18.11
CA VAL A 17 9.72 13.89 -18.25
C VAL A 17 9.81 12.43 -17.83
N ILE A 18 10.87 11.71 -18.23
CA ILE A 18 11.09 10.30 -17.86
C ILE A 18 11.29 10.13 -16.34
N THR A 19 11.90 11.11 -15.66
CA THR A 19 12.11 11.02 -14.20
C THR A 19 10.89 11.38 -13.36
N MET A 20 9.88 12.07 -13.92
CA MET A 20 8.69 12.49 -13.16
C MET A 20 7.63 11.38 -13.02
N GLU A 21 7.72 10.29 -13.78
CA GLU A 21 6.69 9.23 -13.78
C GLU A 21 6.75 8.25 -12.60
N ASN A 22 7.79 8.28 -11.76
CA ASN A 22 8.02 7.23 -10.75
C ASN A 22 7.84 7.65 -9.27
N ALA A 23 7.11 8.74 -9.00
CA ALA A 23 6.84 9.18 -7.62
C ALA A 23 5.46 8.77 -7.08
N SER A 24 4.74 7.84 -7.73
CA SER A 24 3.60 7.19 -7.08
C SER A 24 4.12 6.04 -6.23
N SER A 25 4.25 6.26 -4.92
CA SER A 25 4.48 5.19 -3.97
C SER A 25 3.24 4.30 -3.93
N GLU A 26 3.20 3.27 -4.78
CA GLU A 26 2.17 2.23 -4.71
C GLU A 26 2.29 1.54 -3.35
N MET A 27 1.19 1.47 -2.59
CA MET A 27 1.17 0.78 -1.30
C MET A 27 1.29 -0.73 -1.53
N VAL A 28 2.51 -1.25 -1.40
CA VAL A 28 2.81 -2.67 -1.57
C VAL A 28 2.42 -3.43 -0.30
N CYS A 29 1.70 -4.55 -0.46
CA CYS A 29 1.45 -5.46 0.65
C CYS A 29 2.74 -6.16 1.08
N GLN A 30 3.08 -6.05 2.35
CA GLN A 30 4.23 -6.72 2.95
C GLN A 30 4.01 -6.99 4.44
N ASP A 31 4.94 -7.73 5.03
CA ASP A 31 5.07 -7.76 6.49
C ASP A 31 5.84 -6.51 6.92
N ILE A 32 5.30 -5.79 7.90
CA ILE A 32 5.95 -4.64 8.52
C ILE A 32 6.98 -5.12 9.56
N LEU A 33 6.66 -6.20 10.27
CA LEU A 33 7.63 -6.86 11.15
C LEU A 33 8.56 -7.76 10.34
N GLU A 34 9.70 -8.12 10.95
CA GLU A 34 10.61 -9.08 10.35
C GLU A 34 9.89 -10.40 10.05
N GLU A 35 10.07 -10.91 8.83
CA GLU A 35 9.46 -12.15 8.33
C GLU A 35 9.64 -13.32 9.31
N LYS A 36 10.81 -13.43 9.94
CA LYS A 36 11.08 -14.45 10.96
C LYS A 36 10.17 -14.36 12.19
N LEU A 37 9.79 -13.16 12.62
CA LEU A 37 8.89 -12.96 13.75
C LEU A 37 7.46 -13.35 13.38
N CYS A 38 7.01 -12.92 12.20
CA CYS A 38 5.70 -13.30 11.67
C CYS A 38 5.61 -14.83 11.49
N ASP A 39 6.61 -15.45 10.86
CA ASP A 39 6.68 -16.89 10.63
C ASP A 39 6.68 -17.67 11.95
N ALA A 40 7.53 -17.29 12.90
CA ALA A 40 7.60 -17.95 14.20
C ALA A 40 6.24 -17.93 14.92
N GLN A 41 5.56 -16.79 14.91
CA GLN A 41 4.27 -16.66 15.57
C GLN A 41 3.17 -17.47 14.88
N VAL A 42 3.06 -17.37 13.55
CA VAL A 42 2.04 -18.07 12.77
C VAL A 42 2.25 -19.59 12.76
N GLN A 43 3.49 -20.07 12.89
CA GLN A 43 3.79 -21.49 13.06
C GLN A 43 3.34 -22.04 14.41
N VAL A 44 3.43 -21.24 15.47
CA VAL A 44 2.94 -21.62 16.81
C VAL A 44 1.41 -21.68 16.82
N ASP A 45 0.77 -20.63 16.32
CA ASP A 45 -0.68 -20.53 16.27
C ASP A 45 -1.14 -19.60 15.14
N LYS A 46 -1.84 -20.15 14.15
CA LYS A 46 -2.41 -19.38 13.05
C LYS A 46 -3.49 -18.40 13.47
N SER A 47 -4.12 -18.61 14.63
CA SER A 47 -5.16 -17.71 15.13
C SER A 47 -4.62 -16.31 15.44
N GLN A 48 -3.31 -16.21 15.68
CA GLN A 48 -2.58 -14.96 15.94
C GLN A 48 -2.72 -13.95 14.80
N CYS A 49 -2.93 -14.41 13.57
CA CYS A 49 -3.23 -13.53 12.44
C CYS A 49 -4.50 -12.68 12.64
N ASN A 50 -5.38 -13.02 13.59
CA ASN A 50 -6.56 -12.23 13.93
C ASN A 50 -6.31 -11.20 15.04
N GLU A 51 -5.17 -11.29 15.71
CA GLU A 51 -4.86 -10.50 16.90
C GLU A 51 -3.90 -9.36 16.56
N VAL A 52 -4.03 -8.25 17.31
CA VAL A 52 -3.06 -7.14 17.26
C VAL A 52 -1.76 -7.59 17.92
N PRO A 53 -0.57 -7.25 17.37
CA PRO A 53 -0.35 -6.44 16.16
C PRO A 53 -0.24 -7.25 14.85
N TRP A 54 -0.31 -8.58 14.91
CA TRP A 54 0.00 -9.46 13.78
C TRP A 54 -0.96 -9.29 12.61
N ASN A 55 -2.23 -9.03 12.90
CA ASN A 55 -3.26 -8.80 11.90
C ASN A 55 -2.93 -7.65 10.93
N SER A 56 -2.20 -6.61 11.34
CA SER A 56 -1.77 -5.52 10.46
C SER A 56 -0.31 -5.66 10.04
N LYS A 57 0.55 -6.13 10.94
CA LYS A 57 2.00 -6.12 10.74
C LYS A 57 2.54 -7.35 10.01
N CYS A 58 1.76 -8.42 9.89
CA CYS A 58 2.18 -9.67 9.24
C CYS A 58 1.24 -10.08 8.11
N ARG A 59 0.71 -9.11 7.34
CA ARG A 59 -0.32 -9.37 6.33
C ARG A 59 0.14 -10.33 5.23
N LYS A 60 1.41 -10.30 4.82
CA LYS A 60 1.93 -11.20 3.79
C LYS A 60 2.03 -12.62 4.36
N THR A 61 2.67 -12.79 5.52
CA THR A 61 2.78 -14.09 6.18
C THR A 61 1.41 -14.69 6.51
N CYS A 62 0.45 -13.86 6.93
CA CYS A 62 -0.92 -14.27 7.21
C CYS A 62 -1.79 -14.49 5.95
N GLY A 63 -1.26 -14.22 4.75
CA GLY A 63 -1.99 -14.43 3.48
C GLY A 63 -3.14 -13.44 3.23
N ARG A 64 -3.07 -12.23 3.80
CA ARG A 64 -4.14 -11.22 3.83
C ARG A 64 -3.94 -10.02 2.90
N CYS A 65 -3.03 -10.13 1.94
CA CYS A 65 -2.80 -9.04 0.99
C CYS A 65 -4.01 -8.69 0.12
N ASP A 66 -4.93 -9.63 -0.06
CA ASP A 66 -6.15 -9.45 -0.84
C ASP A 66 -7.37 -9.06 0.01
N GLU A 67 -7.23 -9.01 1.34
CA GLU A 67 -8.32 -8.67 2.24
C GLU A 67 -8.38 -7.16 2.45
N CYS A 68 -9.58 -6.59 2.39
CA CYS A 68 -9.80 -5.16 2.61
C CYS A 68 -10.52 -4.96 3.95
N TYR A 69 -9.77 -4.62 4.99
CA TYR A 69 -10.25 -4.41 6.35
C TYR A 69 -9.38 -3.40 7.13
N ASP A 70 -9.95 -2.82 8.17
CA ASP A 70 -9.19 -2.10 9.19
C ASP A 70 -8.85 -3.07 10.32
N ALA A 71 -7.55 -3.19 10.62
CA ALA A 71 -7.01 -3.99 11.71
C ALA A 71 -7.09 -3.26 13.06
N GLU A 72 -7.24 -1.94 13.01
CA GLU A 72 -7.47 -1.05 14.15
C GLU A 72 -8.94 -0.63 14.26
N SER A 73 -9.29 0.04 15.36
CA SER A 73 -10.65 0.54 15.55
C SER A 73 -11.04 1.61 14.52
N MET A 74 -12.33 1.70 14.19
CA MET A 74 -12.86 2.73 13.28
C MET A 74 -12.46 4.15 13.72
N MET A 75 -12.51 4.45 15.01
CA MET A 75 -12.13 5.77 15.55
C MET A 75 -10.63 6.06 15.33
N THR A 76 -9.78 5.04 15.55
CA THR A 76 -8.34 5.13 15.31
C THR A 76 -8.05 5.39 13.84
N CYS A 77 -8.68 4.64 12.93
CA CYS A 77 -8.45 4.78 11.49
C CYS A 77 -9.02 6.08 10.92
N ASP A 78 -10.21 6.50 11.35
CA ASP A 78 -10.78 7.78 10.94
C ASP A 78 -9.87 8.95 11.34
N SER A 79 -9.25 8.88 12.53
CA SER A 79 -8.32 9.91 13.01
C SER A 79 -6.99 9.99 12.25
N GLN A 80 -6.66 8.97 11.44
CA GLN A 80 -5.39 8.87 10.71
C GLN A 80 -5.59 8.89 9.18
N LYS A 81 -6.80 9.22 8.71
CA LYS A 81 -7.17 9.18 7.30
C LYS A 81 -6.33 10.09 6.39
N ASP A 82 -5.73 11.13 6.95
CA ASP A 82 -4.82 12.04 6.27
C ASP A 82 -3.39 11.49 6.12
N ARG A 83 -3.08 10.34 6.74
CA ARG A 83 -1.75 9.69 6.76
C ARG A 83 -1.75 8.35 6.02
N CYS A 84 -2.69 8.14 5.10
CA CYS A 84 -2.81 6.90 4.33
C CYS A 84 -1.66 6.64 3.34
N ASP A 85 -0.78 7.62 3.15
CA ASP A 85 0.50 7.49 2.45
C ASP A 85 1.62 6.90 3.35
N GLU A 86 1.38 6.78 4.66
CA GLU A 86 2.27 6.08 5.57
C GLU A 86 1.99 4.58 5.56
N ILE A 87 3.04 3.79 5.39
CA ILE A 87 2.92 2.34 5.23
C ILE A 87 2.25 1.64 6.43
N ASN A 88 2.55 2.10 7.64
CA ASN A 88 1.96 1.56 8.87
C ASN A 88 0.45 1.80 8.91
N VAL A 89 0.05 3.05 8.65
CA VAL A 89 -1.36 3.46 8.65
C VAL A 89 -2.11 2.74 7.54
N ALA A 90 -1.55 2.64 6.34
CA ALA A 90 -2.15 1.89 5.23
C ALA A 90 -2.38 0.41 5.57
N HIS A 91 -1.47 -0.25 6.28
CA HIS A 91 -1.66 -1.65 6.66
C HIS A 91 -2.64 -1.82 7.82
N GLU A 92 -2.63 -0.92 8.80
CA GLU A 92 -3.54 -0.91 9.95
C GLU A 92 -4.97 -0.52 9.56
N CYS A 93 -5.12 0.37 8.59
CA CYS A 93 -6.38 1.03 8.24
C CYS A 93 -6.68 0.91 6.74
N SER A 94 -6.44 -0.26 6.15
CA SER A 94 -6.49 -0.41 4.70
C SER A 94 -7.87 -0.18 4.09
N GLN A 95 -8.94 -0.47 4.82
CA GLN A 95 -10.30 -0.19 4.37
C GLN A 95 -10.58 1.30 4.39
N THR A 96 -10.22 1.99 5.47
CA THR A 96 -10.35 3.46 5.57
C THR A 96 -9.50 4.17 4.51
N CYS A 97 -8.29 3.69 4.26
CA CYS A 97 -7.37 4.24 3.26
C CYS A 97 -7.69 3.81 1.82
N GLY A 98 -8.53 2.79 1.61
CA GLY A 98 -8.90 2.30 0.29
C GLY A 98 -7.76 1.60 -0.47
N VAL A 99 -6.79 1.03 0.25
CA VAL A 99 -5.57 0.39 -0.29
C VAL A 99 -5.53 -1.12 0.03
N LEU A 100 -4.50 -1.84 -0.43
CA LEU A 100 -4.19 -3.22 0.01
C LEU A 100 -5.40 -4.17 0.00
N GLY A 101 -5.78 -4.62 -1.20
CA GLY A 101 -6.96 -5.48 -1.42
C GLY A 101 -8.27 -4.70 -1.60
N CYS A 102 -8.33 -3.44 -1.14
CA CYS A 102 -9.51 -2.58 -1.33
C CYS A 102 -9.67 -2.05 -2.75
N GLU A 103 -8.58 -1.91 -3.51
CA GLU A 103 -8.60 -1.47 -4.92
C GLU A 103 -9.37 -2.44 -5.83
N LYS A 104 -9.44 -3.73 -5.44
CA LYS A 104 -10.25 -4.73 -6.17
C LYS A 104 -11.76 -4.50 -5.99
N LYS A 105 -12.19 -3.78 -4.93
CA LYS A 105 -13.61 -3.49 -4.66
C LYS A 105 -14.14 -2.31 -5.47
N THR A 106 -13.30 -1.35 -5.87
CA THR A 106 -13.72 -0.17 -6.65
C THR A 106 -14.00 -0.48 -8.13
N ARG A 107 -13.65 -1.69 -8.63
CA ARG A 107 -13.81 -2.08 -10.03
C ARG A 107 -15.08 -2.88 -10.38
N ARG A 108 -16.11 -2.87 -9.53
CA ARG A 108 -17.44 -3.42 -9.87
C ARG A 108 -18.55 -2.40 -9.63
N VAL A 109 -18.61 -1.39 -10.50
CA VAL A 109 -19.87 -0.70 -10.78
C VAL A 109 -20.62 -1.56 -11.80
N TYR A 110 -21.53 -2.42 -11.36
CA TYR A 110 -22.53 -2.96 -12.26
C TYR A 110 -23.51 -1.83 -12.56
N HIS A 111 -23.45 -1.25 -13.75
CA HIS A 111 -24.59 -0.53 -14.28
C HIS A 111 -25.67 -1.57 -14.60
N MET A 112 -26.67 -1.70 -13.73
CA MET A 112 -27.89 -2.42 -14.07
C MET A 112 -28.65 -1.55 -15.07
N SER A 113 -28.68 -2.02 -16.32
CA SER A 113 -29.56 -1.57 -17.41
C SER A 113 -31.01 -1.94 -17.15
#